data_AF-A0A967GUM1-F1
#
_entry.id   AF-A0A967GUM1-F1
#
_cell.length_a   1.000
_cell.length_b   1.000
_cell.length_c   1.000
_cell.angle_alpha   90.00
_cell.angle_beta   90.00
_cell.angle_gamma   90.00
#
_symmetry.space_group_name_H-M   'P 1'
#
loop_
_entity.id
_entity.type
_entity.pdbx_description
1 polymer ?
#
loop_
_entity_poly.entity_id
_entity_poly.type
_entity_poly.pdbx_seq_one_letter_code
_entity_poly.pdbx_strand_id
1 'polypeptide(L)'
;VAYQNYARGLAQPLGLLEHEGWIYTAQRGELTRMKDSDGDGRADQFLTVCDDWQISGNYHEYNFGPRLDKAGRMWVTLNKPFGGQPYGRAHWRGWAVRIDPETGDMEPMATGLRSPAGVESSPEGEVFYTDNQGEWCNASKLSHLGAKGDFHGHPHGLPTAELAGEPF
;
A
#
# COMPACT_ATOMS: atom_id res chain seq x y z
N VAL A 1 11.27 -28.27 11.69
CA VAL A 1 11.33 -26.90 11.12
C VAL A 1 11.86 -25.97 12.20
N ALA A 2 12.95 -25.26 11.95
CA ALA A 2 13.46 -24.21 12.83
C ALA A 2 13.15 -22.86 12.19
N TYR A 3 12.80 -21.86 12.99
CA TYR A 3 12.53 -20.49 12.53
C TYR A 3 13.59 -19.55 13.06
N GLN A 4 14.00 -18.58 12.26
CA GLN A 4 14.90 -17.49 12.63
C GLN A 4 14.19 -16.16 12.40
N ASN A 5 14.30 -15.23 13.35
CA ASN A 5 13.79 -13.89 13.17
C ASN A 5 14.68 -13.15 12.16
N TYR A 6 14.10 -12.76 11.01
CA TYR A 6 14.79 -12.01 9.97
C TYR A 6 14.86 -10.51 10.27
N ALA A 7 13.76 -9.92 10.74
CA ALA A 7 13.66 -8.49 11.07
C ALA A 7 12.73 -8.25 12.27
N ARG A 8 12.93 -7.11 12.95
CA ARG A 8 12.10 -6.64 14.08
C ARG A 8 12.02 -5.11 14.08
N GLY A 9 11.03 -4.56 14.78
CA GLY A 9 10.86 -3.10 14.91
C GLY A 9 10.04 -2.45 13.79
N LEU A 10 9.45 -3.25 12.89
CA LEU A 10 8.61 -2.77 11.81
C LEU A 10 7.21 -2.37 12.32
N ALA A 11 6.69 -1.25 11.84
CA ALA A 11 5.39 -0.71 12.17
C ALA A 11 4.29 -1.31 11.28
N GLN A 12 3.68 -2.40 11.75
CA GLN A 12 2.59 -3.11 11.07
C GLN A 12 2.96 -3.51 9.62
N PRO A 13 4.00 -4.35 9.43
CA PRO A 13 4.44 -4.78 8.10
C PRO A 13 3.39 -5.69 7.45
N LEU A 14 2.60 -5.14 6.53
CA LEU A 14 1.46 -5.82 5.92
C LEU A 14 1.74 -6.10 4.45
N GLY A 15 2.74 -6.94 4.23
CA GLY A 15 3.09 -7.52 2.94
C GLY A 15 4.54 -7.96 2.94
N LEU A 16 4.86 -8.86 2.03
CA LEU A 16 6.20 -9.41 1.88
C LEU A 16 6.42 -9.68 0.40
N LEU A 17 7.40 -9.02 -0.18
CA LEU A 17 7.81 -9.18 -1.56
C LEU A 17 9.33 -9.36 -1.59
N GLU A 18 9.79 -10.51 -2.05
CA GLU A 18 11.20 -10.69 -2.41
C GLU A 18 11.39 -10.24 -3.86
N HIS A 19 12.31 -9.31 -4.09
CA HIS A 19 12.61 -8.80 -5.41
C HIS A 19 14.05 -8.27 -5.47
N GLU A 20 14.82 -8.71 -6.48
CA GLU A 20 16.20 -8.25 -6.72
C GLU A 20 17.14 -8.33 -5.49
N GLY A 21 16.99 -9.38 -4.69
CA GLY A 21 17.79 -9.60 -3.49
C GLY A 21 17.44 -8.69 -2.31
N TRP A 22 16.27 -8.06 -2.35
CA TRP A 22 15.67 -7.30 -1.25
C TRP A 22 14.33 -7.91 -0.84
N ILE A 23 13.95 -7.69 0.41
CA ILE A 23 12.60 -7.95 0.91
C ILE A 23 11.91 -6.61 1.16
N TYR A 24 10.77 -6.39 0.51
CA TYR A 24 9.96 -5.19 0.63
C TYR A 24 8.73 -5.43 1.50
N THR A 25 8.34 -4.42 2.27
CA THR A 25 7.10 -4.42 3.06
C THR A 25 6.56 -3.00 3.20
N ALA A 26 5.25 -2.84 3.03
CA ALA A 26 4.56 -1.62 3.40
C ALA A 26 4.39 -1.58 4.93
N GLN A 27 4.94 -0.54 5.54
CA GLN A 27 4.71 -0.15 6.92
C GLN A 27 3.74 1.01 6.97
N ARG A 28 3.30 1.37 8.18
CA ARG A 28 2.37 2.49 8.38
C ARG A 28 2.88 3.82 7.79
N GLY A 29 4.17 4.11 7.93
CA GLY A 29 4.77 5.38 7.49
C GLY A 29 5.50 5.31 6.15
N GLU A 30 5.85 4.13 5.65
CA GLU A 30 6.76 4.00 4.52
C GLU A 30 6.67 2.63 3.83
N LEU A 31 7.09 2.57 2.57
CA LEU A 31 7.53 1.35 1.90
C LEU A 31 9.02 1.17 2.21
N THR A 32 9.36 0.04 2.81
CA THR A 32 10.74 -0.24 3.23
C THR A 32 11.26 -1.45 2.50
N ARG A 33 12.53 -1.39 2.10
CA ARG A 33 13.28 -2.56 1.64
C ARG A 33 14.34 -2.95 2.65
N MET A 34 14.53 -4.26 2.80
CA MET A 34 15.41 -4.87 3.77
C MET A 34 16.31 -5.88 3.09
N LYS A 35 17.56 -5.96 3.54
CA LYS A 35 18.53 -6.93 3.01
C LYS A 35 19.44 -7.45 4.11
N ASP A 36 19.77 -8.72 3.97
CA ASP A 36 20.86 -9.39 4.69
C ASP A 36 22.11 -9.26 3.81
N SER A 37 23.11 -8.52 4.25
CA SER A 37 24.31 -8.23 3.47
C SER A 37 25.50 -9.10 3.84
N ASP A 38 25.44 -9.79 4.98
CA ASP A 38 26.51 -10.66 5.49
C ASP A 38 26.17 -12.17 5.48
N GLY A 39 24.91 -12.51 5.20
CA GLY A 39 24.41 -13.88 5.04
C GLY A 39 24.11 -14.58 6.37
N ASP A 40 23.96 -13.86 7.48
CA ASP A 40 23.67 -14.45 8.79
C ASP A 40 22.19 -14.85 8.99
N GLY A 41 21.34 -14.60 7.98
CA GLY A 41 19.91 -14.86 8.00
C GLY A 41 19.10 -13.75 8.67
N ARG A 42 19.64 -12.54 8.82
CA ARG A 42 18.95 -11.36 9.34
C ARG A 42 19.17 -10.15 8.45
N ALA A 43 18.14 -9.30 8.34
CA ALA A 43 18.33 -8.01 7.71
C ALA A 43 19.22 -7.11 8.57
N ASP A 44 20.25 -6.55 7.93
CA ASP A 44 21.17 -5.56 8.51
C ASP A 44 21.00 -4.18 7.85
N GLN A 45 20.38 -4.13 6.67
CA GLN A 45 20.06 -2.91 5.93
C GLN A 45 18.55 -2.71 5.88
N PHE A 46 18.12 -1.48 6.18
CA PHE A 46 16.75 -1.02 6.12
C PHE A 46 16.75 0.34 5.43
N LEU A 47 16.09 0.43 4.27
CA LEU A 47 16.04 1.66 3.49
C LEU A 47 14.59 1.98 3.16
N THR A 48 14.21 3.23 3.42
CA THR A 48 12.97 3.83 2.94
C THR A 48 13.03 3.92 1.41
N VAL A 49 12.05 3.32 0.75
CA VAL A 49 11.84 3.46 -0.70
C VAL A 49 10.91 4.64 -0.96
N CYS A 50 9.83 4.77 -0.19
CA CYS A 50 8.84 5.82 -0.35
C CYS A 50 8.12 6.09 0.97
N ASP A 51 7.94 7.35 1.34
CA ASP A 51 7.20 7.83 2.52
C ASP A 51 6.25 9.01 2.18
N ASP A 52 5.86 9.16 0.92
CA ASP A 52 5.08 10.29 0.41
C ASP A 52 3.64 10.36 0.94
N TRP A 53 3.15 9.28 1.58
CA TRP A 53 1.83 9.27 2.19
C TRP A 53 1.84 9.77 3.63
N GLN A 54 0.79 10.49 4.00
CA GLN A 54 0.64 11.02 5.36
C GLN A 54 -0.14 10.04 6.24
N ILE A 55 0.13 10.09 7.54
CA ILE A 55 -0.63 9.39 8.58
C ILE A 55 -1.14 10.39 9.60
N SER A 56 -2.39 10.25 10.01
CA SER A 56 -3.03 11.13 10.98
C SER A 56 -2.80 10.68 12.43
N GLY A 57 -2.32 9.44 12.63
CA GLY A 57 -2.30 8.78 13.94
C GLY A 57 -3.53 7.91 14.22
N ASN A 58 -4.51 7.83 13.31
CA ASN A 58 -5.67 6.94 13.45
C ASN A 58 -5.26 5.47 13.34
N TYR A 59 -5.73 4.62 14.26
CA TYR A 59 -5.28 3.22 14.36
C TYR A 59 -5.51 2.38 13.09
N HIS A 60 -6.45 2.79 12.25
CA HIS A 60 -6.93 2.02 11.10
C HIS A 60 -6.23 2.43 9.79
N GLU A 61 -5.15 3.22 9.85
CA GLU A 61 -4.35 3.63 8.69
C GLU A 61 -3.32 2.56 8.28
N TYR A 62 -3.80 1.33 8.05
CA TYR A 62 -2.99 0.23 7.54
C TYR A 62 -2.56 0.47 6.09
N ASN A 63 -1.42 -0.09 5.69
CA ASN A 63 -0.98 -0.08 4.29
C ASN A 63 -0.66 -1.50 3.86
N PHE A 64 -1.18 -1.97 2.73
CA PHE A 64 -0.99 -3.36 2.29
C PHE A 64 -0.12 -3.41 1.03
N GLY A 65 0.76 -4.41 0.95
CA GLY A 65 1.69 -4.64 -0.15
C GLY A 65 3.17 -4.56 0.27
N PRO A 66 4.10 -4.43 -0.69
CA PRO A 66 3.85 -4.14 -2.10
C PRO A 66 3.56 -5.39 -2.95
N ARG A 67 3.06 -5.16 -4.17
CA ARG A 67 3.02 -6.11 -5.28
C ARG A 67 3.48 -5.49 -6.59
N LEU A 68 4.17 -6.28 -7.41
CA LEU A 68 4.69 -5.80 -8.69
C LEU A 68 3.63 -5.91 -9.76
N ASP A 69 3.40 -4.84 -10.52
CA ASP A 69 2.71 -4.95 -11.80
C ASP A 69 3.66 -5.46 -12.89
N LYS A 70 3.11 -5.68 -14.09
CA LYS A 70 3.88 -6.10 -15.28
C LYS A 70 5.01 -5.16 -15.67
N ALA A 71 4.98 -3.90 -15.23
CA ALA A 71 6.02 -2.90 -15.51
C ALA A 71 7.06 -2.81 -14.38
N GLY A 72 6.99 -3.70 -13.38
CA GLY A 72 7.89 -3.70 -12.23
C GLY A 72 7.61 -2.59 -11.22
N ARG A 73 6.45 -1.91 -11.31
CA ARG A 73 6.08 -0.89 -10.32
C ARG A 73 5.45 -1.54 -9.09
N MET A 74 5.71 -0.97 -7.92
CA MET A 74 5.22 -1.49 -6.65
C MET A 74 3.87 -0.85 -6.28
N TRP A 75 2.85 -1.66 -6.12
CA TRP A 75 1.52 -1.24 -5.71
C TRP A 75 1.31 -1.40 -4.22
N VAL A 76 0.82 -0.33 -3.58
CA VAL A 76 0.46 -0.29 -2.16
C VAL A 76 -0.96 0.26 -2.03
N THR A 77 -1.79 -0.36 -1.20
CA THR A 77 -3.12 0.17 -0.87
C THR A 77 -3.12 0.82 0.51
N LEU A 78 -3.66 2.03 0.60
CA LEU A 78 -3.63 2.89 1.78
C LEU A 78 -5.03 2.95 2.39
N ASN A 79 -5.20 2.29 3.53
CA ASN A 79 -6.49 2.13 4.19
C ASN A 79 -7.03 3.48 4.70
N LYS A 80 -8.36 3.69 4.67
CA LYS A 80 -8.94 4.90 5.28
C LYS A 80 -8.85 4.85 6.83
N PRO A 81 -8.77 5.99 7.52
CA PRO A 81 -8.94 6.06 8.97
C PRO A 81 -10.33 5.55 9.41
N PHE A 82 -10.46 5.01 10.62
CA PHE A 82 -11.76 4.56 11.15
C PHE A 82 -12.55 5.71 11.78
N GLY A 83 -13.88 5.62 11.73
CA GLY A 83 -14.80 6.57 12.35
C GLY A 83 -15.38 7.62 11.38
N GLY A 84 -16.26 8.46 11.94
CA GLY A 84 -16.94 9.51 11.21
C GLY A 84 -15.99 10.60 10.70
N GLN A 85 -16.30 11.16 9.52
CA GLN A 85 -15.53 12.28 8.98
C GLN A 85 -15.71 13.52 9.89
N PRO A 86 -14.67 14.34 10.11
CA PRO A 86 -13.38 14.38 9.41
C PRO A 86 -12.22 13.71 10.19
N TYR A 87 -12.49 12.87 11.19
CA TYR A 87 -11.41 12.29 12.01
C TYR A 87 -10.42 11.51 11.14
N GLY A 88 -9.13 11.82 11.30
CA GLY A 88 -8.03 11.16 10.63
C GLY A 88 -7.79 11.53 9.16
N ARG A 89 -8.22 12.71 8.70
CA ARG A 89 -7.85 13.22 7.38
C ARG A 89 -6.33 13.38 7.27
N ALA A 90 -5.74 12.60 6.37
CA ALA A 90 -4.36 12.68 5.94
C ALA A 90 -4.33 12.43 4.43
N HIS A 91 -3.33 12.98 3.73
CA HIS A 91 -3.21 12.76 2.30
C HIS A 91 -3.11 11.27 1.96
N TRP A 92 -3.76 10.88 0.85
CA TRP A 92 -3.68 9.56 0.25
C TRP A 92 -4.36 8.42 1.02
N ARG A 93 -5.16 8.71 2.06
CA ARG A 93 -5.97 7.68 2.73
C ARG A 93 -7.16 7.25 1.88
N GLY A 94 -7.39 5.95 1.74
CA GLY A 94 -8.40 5.38 0.84
C GLY A 94 -7.98 5.34 -0.63
N TRP A 95 -6.68 5.25 -0.89
CA TRP A 95 -6.08 5.22 -2.23
C TRP A 95 -5.31 3.93 -2.50
N ALA A 96 -5.21 3.55 -3.77
CA ALA A 96 -4.13 2.71 -4.28
C ALA A 96 -3.08 3.61 -4.92
N VAL A 97 -1.82 3.37 -4.59
CA VAL A 97 -0.67 4.10 -5.11
C VAL A 97 0.31 3.12 -5.76
N ARG A 98 1.06 3.63 -6.72
CA ARG A 98 2.09 2.90 -7.46
C ARG A 98 3.42 3.62 -7.28
N ILE A 99 4.48 2.86 -6.99
CA ILE A 99 5.78 3.39 -6.60
C ILE A 99 6.83 2.85 -7.54
N ASP A 100 7.71 3.74 -8.01
CA ASP A 100 8.93 3.36 -8.70
C ASP A 100 9.93 2.77 -7.68
N PRO A 101 10.31 1.48 -7.79
CA PRO A 101 11.23 0.88 -6.82
C PRO A 101 12.67 1.42 -6.90
N GLU A 102 13.04 2.08 -8.01
CA GLU A 102 14.37 2.66 -8.20
C GLU A 102 14.44 4.08 -7.68
N THR A 103 13.46 4.93 -8.01
CA THR A 103 13.46 6.34 -7.65
C THR A 103 12.74 6.64 -6.34
N GLY A 104 11.80 5.79 -5.94
CA GLY A 104 10.92 6.04 -4.80
C GLY A 104 9.69 6.89 -5.11
N ASP A 105 9.55 7.38 -6.35
CA ASP A 105 8.48 8.29 -6.72
C ASP A 105 7.11 7.60 -6.63
N MET A 106 6.18 8.22 -5.89
CA MET A 106 4.81 7.76 -5.75
C MET A 106 3.89 8.39 -6.79
N GLU A 107 3.09 7.54 -7.44
CA GLU A 107 1.98 7.93 -8.30
C GLU A 107 0.64 7.47 -7.70
N PRO A 108 -0.31 8.38 -7.43
CA PRO A 108 -1.68 8.01 -7.06
C PRO A 108 -2.43 7.40 -8.26
N MET A 109 -2.99 6.20 -8.08
CA MET A 109 -3.57 5.40 -9.17
C MET A 109 -5.09 5.23 -9.10
N ALA A 110 -5.64 5.01 -7.92
CA ALA A 110 -7.09 4.86 -7.76
C ALA A 110 -7.50 5.35 -6.38
N THR A 111 -8.72 5.86 -6.27
CA THR A 111 -9.32 6.23 -4.98
C THR A 111 -10.63 5.51 -4.77
N GLY A 112 -11.25 5.70 -3.62
CA GLY A 112 -12.50 4.99 -3.31
C GLY A 112 -12.33 3.68 -2.56
N LEU A 113 -11.14 3.43 -2.00
CA LEU A 113 -10.87 2.25 -1.20
C LEU A 113 -11.30 2.51 0.25
N ARG A 114 -11.90 1.51 0.89
CA ARG A 114 -12.26 1.59 2.31
C ARG A 114 -11.19 0.91 3.16
N SER A 115 -11.22 -0.42 3.16
CA SER A 115 -10.31 -1.28 3.88
C SER A 115 -9.70 -2.31 2.94
N PRO A 116 -8.73 -1.89 2.10
CA PRO A 116 -8.21 -2.69 1.01
C PRO A 116 -7.19 -3.74 1.50
N ALA A 117 -7.64 -4.68 2.31
CA ALA A 117 -6.82 -5.60 3.11
C ALA A 117 -6.08 -6.70 2.33
N GLY A 118 -6.20 -6.72 1.00
CA GLY A 118 -5.37 -7.54 0.14
C GLY A 118 -5.05 -6.79 -1.15
N VAL A 119 -3.83 -6.97 -1.66
CA VAL A 119 -3.39 -6.53 -2.97
C VAL A 119 -2.56 -7.65 -3.58
N GLU A 120 -2.83 -8.01 -4.83
CA GLU A 120 -2.13 -9.09 -5.53
C GLU A 120 -2.15 -8.89 -7.04
N SER A 121 -1.11 -9.39 -7.71
CA SER A 121 -1.01 -9.35 -9.17
C SER A 121 -1.48 -10.67 -9.76
N SER A 122 -2.23 -10.60 -10.87
CA SER A 122 -2.55 -11.78 -11.67
C SER A 122 -1.31 -12.31 -12.39
N PRO A 123 -1.36 -13.54 -12.94
CA PRO A 123 -0.28 -14.06 -13.80
C PRO A 123 0.05 -13.17 -15.01
N GLU A 124 -0.93 -12.39 -15.49
CA GLU A 124 -0.78 -11.42 -16.59
C GLU A 124 -0.25 -10.05 -16.12
N GLY A 125 -0.06 -9.88 -14.80
CA GLY A 125 0.48 -8.67 -14.17
C GLY A 125 -0.54 -7.54 -14.00
N GLU A 126 -1.84 -7.85 -14.05
CA GLU A 126 -2.93 -6.96 -13.63
C GLU A 126 -3.04 -6.95 -12.10
N VAL A 127 -3.31 -5.80 -11.49
CA VAL A 127 -3.33 -5.69 -10.02
C VAL A 127 -4.76 -5.68 -9.51
N PHE A 128 -5.05 -6.51 -8.53
CA PHE A 128 -6.34 -6.59 -7.87
C PHE A 128 -6.20 -6.29 -6.39
N TYR A 129 -7.28 -5.84 -5.79
CA TYR A 129 -7.36 -5.66 -4.35
C TYR A 129 -8.65 -6.25 -3.78
N THR A 130 -8.61 -6.65 -2.51
CA THR A 130 -9.80 -7.03 -1.75
C THR A 130 -10.16 -5.95 -0.73
N ASP A 131 -11.45 -5.62 -0.63
CA ASP A 131 -11.97 -4.62 0.31
C ASP A 131 -12.81 -5.30 1.39
N ASN A 132 -12.70 -4.87 2.65
CA ASN A 132 -13.60 -5.32 3.70
C ASN A 132 -14.93 -4.56 3.67
N GLN A 133 -16.02 -5.28 3.94
CA GLN A 133 -17.34 -4.69 4.14
C GLN A 133 -17.36 -3.58 5.20
N GLY A 134 -18.19 -2.57 4.97
CA GLY A 134 -18.52 -1.50 5.92
C GLY A 134 -19.07 -0.26 5.21
N GLU A 135 -18.80 0.92 5.76
CA GLU A 135 -19.23 2.20 5.19
C GLU A 135 -18.92 2.29 3.69
N TRP A 136 -19.92 2.59 2.85
CA TRP A 136 -19.78 2.70 1.39
C TRP A 136 -19.22 1.45 0.68
N CYS A 137 -19.09 0.32 1.37
CA CYS A 137 -18.66 -0.97 0.84
C CYS A 137 -19.60 -2.07 1.37
N ASN A 138 -20.74 -2.24 0.73
CA ASN A 138 -21.87 -3.04 1.24
C ASN A 138 -21.52 -4.52 1.49
N ALA A 139 -20.60 -5.05 0.69
CA ALA A 139 -20.06 -6.40 0.81
C ALA A 139 -18.54 -6.32 0.62
N SER A 140 -17.82 -7.29 1.20
CA SER A 140 -16.43 -7.48 0.83
C SER A 140 -16.35 -7.81 -0.66
N LYS A 141 -15.35 -7.25 -1.36
CA LYS A 141 -15.23 -7.38 -2.82
C LYS A 141 -13.79 -7.66 -3.22
N LEU A 142 -13.61 -8.32 -4.36
CA LEU A 142 -12.38 -8.34 -5.14
C LEU A 142 -12.58 -7.37 -6.31
N SER A 143 -11.67 -6.45 -6.53
CA SER A 143 -11.75 -5.47 -7.62
C SER A 143 -10.42 -5.33 -8.33
N HIS A 144 -10.48 -5.16 -9.65
CA HIS A 144 -9.33 -4.79 -10.46
C HIS A 144 -8.95 -3.32 -10.16
N LEU A 145 -7.66 -3.03 -10.04
CA LEU A 145 -7.07 -1.68 -10.05
C LEU A 145 -6.57 -1.42 -11.47
N GLY A 146 -7.48 -1.07 -12.37
CA GLY A 146 -7.23 -1.16 -13.81
C GLY A 146 -6.57 0.07 -14.41
N ALA A 147 -7.12 1.24 -14.15
CA ALA A 147 -6.68 2.49 -14.76
C ALA A 147 -6.42 3.58 -13.73
N LYS A 148 -5.48 4.47 -14.05
CA LYS A 148 -5.35 5.73 -13.33
C LYS A 148 -6.66 6.50 -13.44
N GLY A 149 -7.22 6.94 -12.31
CA GLY A 149 -8.53 7.59 -12.27
C GLY A 149 -9.66 6.75 -11.71
N ASP A 150 -9.44 5.44 -11.51
CA ASP A 150 -10.50 4.54 -11.06
C ASP A 150 -11.05 4.98 -9.68
N PHE A 151 -12.38 4.94 -9.55
CA PHE A 151 -13.08 5.19 -8.31
C PHE A 151 -13.84 3.95 -7.83
N HIS A 152 -13.45 3.43 -6.67
CA HIS A 152 -14.02 2.20 -6.11
C HIS A 152 -15.14 2.42 -5.08
N GLY A 153 -15.68 3.64 -4.98
CA GLY A 153 -16.96 3.90 -4.30
C GLY A 153 -16.88 4.59 -2.94
N HIS A 154 -15.77 4.51 -2.20
CA HIS A 154 -15.67 5.15 -0.88
C HIS A 154 -15.28 6.65 -0.98
N PRO A 155 -16.09 7.62 -0.52
CA PRO A 155 -15.85 9.04 -0.79
C PRO A 155 -14.67 9.68 -0.03
N HIS A 156 -13.97 8.94 0.84
CA HIS A 156 -12.94 9.50 1.73
C HIS A 156 -11.73 10.08 1.00
N GLY A 157 -11.31 9.46 -0.09
CA GLY A 157 -10.13 9.92 -0.83
C GLY A 157 -10.43 11.02 -1.86
N LEU A 158 -11.70 11.32 -2.14
CA LEU A 158 -12.08 12.36 -3.11
C LEU A 158 -11.51 13.75 -2.80
N PRO A 159 -11.44 14.23 -1.54
CA PRO A 159 -10.86 15.55 -1.25
C PRO A 159 -9.37 15.67 -1.59
N THR A 160 -8.65 14.56 -1.77
CA THR A 160 -7.23 14.57 -2.17
C THR A 160 -7.06 14.20 -3.65
N ALA A 161 -8.15 14.06 -4.41
CA ALA A 161 -8.12 13.79 -5.84
C ALA A 161 -7.44 14.92 -6.62
N GLU A 162 -7.71 16.17 -6.24
CA GLU A 162 -7.10 17.35 -6.84
C GLU A 162 -5.56 17.35 -6.75
N LEU A 163 -4.98 16.71 -5.71
CA LEU A 163 -3.53 16.58 -5.56
C LEU A 163 -2.93 15.56 -6.54
N ALA A 164 -3.72 14.61 -7.04
CA ALA A 164 -3.30 13.60 -8.01
C ALA A 164 -3.24 14.16 -9.44
N GLY A 165 -3.95 15.27 -9.70
CA GLY A 165 -4.16 15.82 -11.02
C GLY A 165 -5.05 14.94 -11.90
N GLU A 166 -5.16 15.29 -13.19
CA GLU A 166 -5.92 14.50 -14.16
C GLU A 166 -5.48 13.01 -14.15
N PRO A 167 -6.41 12.06 -14.21
CA PRO A 167 -7.84 12.20 -14.55
C PRO A 167 -8.79 12.20 -13.33
N PHE A 168 -8.33 12.63 -12.14
CA PHE A 168 -9.11 12.57 -10.89
C PHE A 168 -9.89 13.85 -10.55
#